data_AF-A0A5C6D381-F1
#
_entry.id   AF-A0A5C6D381-F1
#
_cell.length_a   1.000
_cell.length_b   1.000
_cell.length_c   1.000
_cell.angle_alpha   90.00
_cell.angle_beta   90.00
_cell.angle_gamma   90.00
#
_symmetry.space_group_name_H-M   'P 1'
#
loop_
_entity.id
_entity.type
_entity.pdbx_description
1 polymer ?
#
loop_
_entity_poly.entity_id
_entity_poly.type
_entity_poly.pdbx_seq_one_letter_code
_entity_poly.pdbx_strand_id
1 'polypeptide(L)'
;MNNSSTNNDPQRLEQIVAYLDGELSPVDEALIQRQLAEDESFRREVQSMEQAWSILDALPGVTVDDKFSQTTMQMVVGAAKQDLTAQTVALPIQHRNQWLAKMLLFAATAALGWLVVQLVRENPNRTLLANLPEIEYIDIYSQFQDVAFLRALHVELGDTPWATELTDADLADRVLEYHAIATPTDREQWLTELEVEERVALRSRYNHFLAVSSAEQSHLRDLHASITNDNDSEQLIETLLAYQAWLNTLPASQQFELREMPADERVREIVNVQRREAANNWIDLSAEEVQQLRRVLLELRKQFMDSMSSQQRDRFEAAGVGGRWIAMTRQFPELRGRWRTSAGEVLSADKLSEFEALTVDEQEKQLLHWMRDVTMRDPRERGPGKRPRFDQVSQEELERFFAEELDATTRERLLAQPRDRMEQQLKYLYLRGEWPNYGENFSERDRLGPPGRERLGPGPPRRGEPGGFGPPRRGGPPEDRPGFGRPPRREGGPRPDGPPPRPDDDF
;
A
#
# COMPACT_ATOMS: atom_id res chain seq x y z
N MET A 1 -71.96 -45.83 9.99
CA MET A 1 -71.53 -45.85 8.58
C MET A 1 -71.30 -44.42 8.16
N ASN A 2 -70.04 -44.03 7.93
CA ASN A 2 -69.66 -42.97 6.98
C ASN A 2 -68.12 -42.94 6.82
N ASN A 3 -67.73 -43.16 5.57
CA ASN A 3 -66.49 -42.83 4.87
C ASN A 3 -65.15 -43.37 5.38
N SER A 4 -64.91 -44.62 4.96
CA SER A 4 -63.59 -45.08 4.50
C SER A 4 -63.17 -44.28 3.26
N SER A 5 -62.45 -43.18 3.47
CA SER A 5 -61.75 -42.47 2.40
C SER A 5 -60.26 -42.78 2.52
N THR A 6 -59.80 -43.69 1.67
CA THR A 6 -58.47 -43.72 1.03
C THR A 6 -57.34 -42.96 1.72
N ASN A 7 -56.51 -43.68 2.46
CA ASN A 7 -55.25 -43.18 3.00
C ASN A 7 -54.05 -43.82 2.26
N ASN A 8 -54.03 -43.69 0.93
CA ASN A 8 -52.86 -43.99 0.09
C ASN A 8 -52.18 -42.66 -0.23
N ASP A 9 -51.67 -41.99 0.81
CA ASP A 9 -50.81 -40.84 0.59
C ASP A 9 -49.40 -41.37 0.28
N PRO A 10 -48.89 -41.23 -0.97
CA PRO A 10 -47.57 -41.75 -1.33
C PRO A 10 -46.46 -41.17 -0.45
N GLN A 11 -46.63 -39.93 0.05
CA GLN A 11 -45.66 -39.32 0.96
C GLN A 11 -45.62 -40.02 2.32
N ARG A 12 -46.77 -40.52 2.80
CA ARG A 12 -46.88 -41.28 4.05
C ARG A 12 -46.20 -42.65 3.92
N LEU A 13 -46.35 -43.32 2.78
CA LEU A 13 -45.69 -44.59 2.50
C LEU A 13 -44.18 -44.42 2.37
N GLU A 14 -43.71 -43.37 1.68
CA GLU A 14 -42.28 -43.04 1.60
C GLU A 14 -41.67 -42.79 2.97
N GLN A 15 -42.37 -42.04 3.85
CA GLN A 15 -41.91 -41.81 5.23
C GLN A 15 -41.85 -43.09 6.07
N ILE A 16 -42.80 -44.01 5.90
CA ILE A 16 -42.79 -45.31 6.60
C ILE A 16 -41.64 -46.19 6.10
N VAL A 17 -41.40 -46.23 4.79
CA VAL A 17 -40.30 -47.02 4.21
C VAL A 17 -38.95 -46.45 4.66
N ALA A 18 -38.76 -45.13 4.57
CA ALA A 18 -37.55 -44.44 5.02
C ALA A 18 -37.31 -44.58 6.55
N TYR A 19 -38.38 -44.77 7.33
CA TYR A 19 -38.27 -45.08 8.75
C TYR A 19 -37.81 -46.53 9.00
N LEU A 20 -38.31 -47.48 8.20
CA LEU A 20 -37.97 -48.91 8.32
C LEU A 20 -36.57 -49.25 7.79
N ASP A 21 -36.07 -48.53 6.78
CA ASP A 21 -34.71 -48.70 6.25
C ASP A 21 -33.63 -47.91 7.03
N GLY A 22 -34.04 -46.94 7.86
CA GLY A 22 -33.17 -46.11 8.68
C GLY A 22 -32.55 -44.91 7.95
N GLU A 23 -33.09 -44.50 6.80
CA GLU A 23 -32.60 -43.36 6.01
C GLU A 23 -33.15 -41.98 6.45
N LEU A 24 -33.97 -41.91 7.50
CA LEU A 24 -34.50 -40.65 8.01
C LEU A 24 -33.47 -39.80 8.76
N SER A 25 -33.61 -38.47 8.64
CA SER A 25 -32.82 -37.53 9.42
C SER A 25 -33.23 -37.57 10.92
N PRO A 26 -32.36 -37.17 11.87
CA PRO A 26 -32.70 -37.20 13.31
C PRO A 26 -33.93 -36.34 13.68
N VAL A 27 -34.23 -35.32 12.89
CA VAL A 27 -35.40 -34.45 13.09
C VAL A 27 -36.67 -35.14 12.60
N ASP A 28 -36.61 -35.78 11.44
CA ASP A 28 -37.75 -36.49 10.85
C ASP A 28 -38.07 -37.76 11.65
N GLU A 29 -37.05 -38.46 12.13
CA GLU A 29 -37.22 -39.63 13.01
C GLU A 29 -38.01 -39.26 14.28
N ALA A 30 -37.70 -38.14 14.93
CA ALA A 30 -38.42 -37.67 16.11
C ALA A 30 -39.90 -37.32 15.81
N LEU A 31 -40.18 -36.80 14.61
CA LEU A 31 -41.55 -36.50 14.16
C LEU A 31 -42.34 -37.79 13.91
N ILE A 32 -41.74 -38.78 13.25
CA ILE A 32 -42.36 -40.08 13.00
C ILE A 32 -42.59 -40.85 14.31
N GLN A 33 -41.65 -40.83 15.25
CA GLN A 33 -41.84 -41.44 16.58
C GLN A 33 -43.01 -40.82 17.34
N ARG A 34 -43.17 -39.50 17.23
CA ARG A 34 -44.33 -38.80 17.80
C ARG A 34 -45.64 -39.20 17.12
N GLN A 35 -45.64 -39.30 15.78
CA GLN A 35 -46.81 -39.77 15.02
C GLN A 35 -47.16 -41.23 15.36
N LEU A 36 -46.18 -42.10 15.55
CA LEU A 36 -46.38 -43.47 16.04
C LEU A 36 -46.99 -43.51 17.44
N ALA A 37 -46.71 -42.52 18.31
CA ALA A 37 -47.32 -42.44 19.62
C ALA A 37 -48.79 -41.96 19.54
N GLU A 38 -49.07 -40.97 18.69
CA GLU A 38 -50.34 -40.25 18.62
C GLU A 38 -51.38 -40.89 17.66
N ASP A 39 -50.96 -41.49 16.53
CA ASP A 39 -51.84 -42.03 15.48
C ASP A 39 -51.86 -43.57 15.46
N GLU A 40 -52.98 -44.14 15.90
CA GLU A 40 -53.24 -45.58 15.89
C GLU A 40 -53.29 -46.18 14.46
N SER A 41 -53.75 -45.42 13.47
CA SER A 41 -53.80 -45.89 12.08
C SER A 41 -52.41 -46.02 11.48
N PHE A 42 -51.52 -45.07 11.80
CA PHE A 42 -50.13 -45.06 11.37
C PHE A 42 -49.35 -46.24 11.95
N ARG A 43 -49.56 -46.55 13.24
CA ARG A 43 -48.98 -47.75 13.88
C ARG A 43 -49.34 -49.05 13.18
N ARG A 44 -50.61 -49.23 12.80
CA ARG A 44 -51.08 -50.47 12.16
C ARG A 44 -50.46 -50.66 10.78
N GLU A 45 -50.22 -49.55 10.07
CA GLU A 45 -49.62 -49.55 8.74
C GLU A 45 -48.15 -49.99 8.80
N VAL A 46 -47.38 -49.40 9.72
CA VAL A 46 -45.98 -49.81 10.00
C VAL A 46 -45.90 -51.29 10.40
N GLN A 47 -46.75 -51.74 11.33
CA GLN A 47 -46.80 -53.15 11.75
C GLN A 47 -47.14 -54.10 10.60
N SER A 48 -48.01 -53.69 9.67
CA SER A 48 -48.37 -54.53 8.52
C SER A 48 -47.21 -54.73 7.55
N MET A 49 -46.38 -53.69 7.36
CA MET A 49 -45.19 -53.75 6.52
C MET A 49 -44.10 -54.60 7.17
N GLU A 50 -43.81 -54.39 8.46
CA GLU A 50 -42.87 -55.24 9.21
C GLU A 50 -43.28 -56.73 9.16
N GLN A 51 -44.58 -57.01 9.29
CA GLN A 51 -45.10 -58.37 9.20
C GLN A 51 -44.94 -58.97 7.80
N ALA A 52 -45.17 -58.18 6.74
CA ALA A 52 -44.96 -58.63 5.36
C ALA A 52 -43.48 -58.95 5.09
N TRP A 53 -42.56 -58.11 5.58
CA TRP A 53 -41.12 -58.34 5.49
C TRP A 53 -40.69 -59.58 6.29
N SER A 54 -41.21 -59.76 7.51
CA SER A 54 -40.94 -60.95 8.32
C SER A 54 -41.42 -62.25 7.65
N ILE A 55 -42.56 -62.22 6.94
CA ILE A 55 -43.07 -63.37 6.18
C ILE A 55 -42.15 -63.69 4.99
N LEU A 56 -41.62 -62.67 4.31
CA LEU A 56 -40.66 -62.86 3.22
C LEU A 56 -39.34 -63.48 3.71
N ASP A 57 -38.85 -63.05 4.88
CA ASP A 57 -37.65 -63.63 5.49
C ASP A 57 -37.87 -65.04 6.04
N ALA A 58 -39.11 -65.36 6.44
CA ALA A 58 -39.50 -66.71 6.89
C ALA A 58 -39.69 -67.71 5.73
N LEU A 59 -39.51 -67.29 4.47
CA LEU A 59 -39.57 -68.21 3.34
C LEU A 59 -38.39 -69.19 3.40
N PRO A 60 -38.65 -70.52 3.42
CA PRO A 60 -37.59 -71.50 3.52
C PRO A 60 -36.68 -71.43 2.30
N GLY A 61 -35.38 -71.27 2.53
CA GLY A 61 -34.37 -71.37 1.49
C GLY A 61 -34.46 -72.73 0.79
N VAL A 62 -34.81 -72.71 -0.49
CA VAL A 62 -34.96 -73.92 -1.31
C VAL A 62 -33.57 -74.48 -1.59
N THR A 63 -33.13 -75.46 -0.80
CA THR A 63 -31.97 -76.28 -1.15
C THR A 63 -32.39 -77.29 -2.21
N VAL A 64 -31.83 -77.16 -3.40
CA VAL A 64 -32.13 -78.02 -4.55
C VAL A 64 -31.42 -79.36 -4.39
N ASP A 65 -32.16 -80.46 -4.55
CA ASP A 65 -31.69 -81.85 -4.43
C ASP A 65 -30.80 -82.27 -5.64
N ASP A 66 -29.82 -83.16 -5.42
CA ASP A 66 -28.80 -83.56 -6.41
C ASP A 66 -29.38 -84.19 -7.70
N LYS A 67 -30.65 -84.62 -7.67
CA LYS A 67 -31.39 -85.11 -8.84
C LYS A 67 -31.77 -84.01 -9.85
N PHE A 68 -31.82 -82.75 -9.45
CA PHE A 68 -32.06 -81.61 -10.36
C PHE A 68 -30.86 -81.36 -11.28
N SER A 69 -29.64 -81.58 -10.76
CA SER A 69 -28.39 -81.48 -11.52
C SER A 69 -28.30 -82.54 -12.64
N GLN A 70 -28.80 -83.76 -12.41
CA GLN A 70 -28.83 -84.82 -13.42
C GLN A 70 -29.86 -84.58 -14.54
N THR A 71 -31.06 -84.09 -14.21
CA THR A 71 -32.09 -83.80 -15.22
C THR A 71 -31.75 -82.55 -16.04
N THR A 72 -31.06 -81.57 -15.44
CA THR A 72 -30.56 -80.39 -16.15
C THR A 72 -29.41 -80.78 -17.10
N MET A 73 -28.48 -81.66 -16.71
CA MET A 73 -27.41 -82.15 -17.59
C MET A 73 -27.96 -82.94 -18.79
N GLN A 74 -28.99 -83.78 -18.61
CA GLN A 74 -29.63 -84.50 -19.71
C GLN A 74 -30.39 -83.58 -20.67
N MET A 75 -31.01 -82.51 -20.16
CA MET A 75 -31.67 -81.49 -20.99
C MET A 75 -30.64 -80.63 -21.76
N VAL A 76 -29.51 -80.32 -21.13
CA VAL A 76 -28.39 -79.58 -21.74
C VAL A 76 -27.69 -80.40 -22.83
N VAL A 77 -27.53 -81.72 -22.66
CA VAL A 77 -26.96 -82.60 -23.70
C VAL A 77 -27.93 -82.83 -24.87
N GLY A 78 -29.25 -82.79 -24.62
CA GLY A 78 -30.28 -82.82 -25.66
C GLY A 78 -30.36 -81.53 -26.49
N ALA A 79 -30.29 -80.37 -25.83
CA ALA A 79 -30.34 -79.05 -26.48
C ALA A 79 -29.04 -78.74 -27.27
N ALA A 80 -27.87 -79.19 -26.80
CA ALA A 80 -26.59 -78.96 -27.47
C ALA A 80 -26.47 -79.63 -28.86
N LYS A 81 -27.26 -80.68 -29.16
CA LYS A 81 -27.30 -81.30 -30.51
C LYS A 81 -28.24 -80.59 -31.48
N GLN A 82 -29.19 -79.79 -31.00
CA GLN A 82 -30.10 -78.98 -31.84
C GLN A 82 -29.56 -77.57 -32.10
N ASP A 83 -28.74 -77.01 -31.20
CA ASP A 83 -28.13 -75.68 -31.39
C ASP A 83 -26.94 -75.67 -32.37
N LEU A 84 -26.23 -76.79 -32.56
CA LEU A 84 -25.09 -76.87 -33.50
C LEU A 84 -25.50 -76.78 -34.98
N THR A 85 -26.74 -77.11 -35.33
CA THR A 85 -27.24 -76.97 -36.72
C THR A 85 -28.00 -75.67 -36.96
N ALA A 86 -28.45 -74.97 -35.91
CA ALA A 86 -29.16 -73.69 -36.02
C ALA A 86 -28.27 -72.45 -35.88
N GLN A 87 -27.12 -72.52 -35.18
CA GLN A 87 -26.25 -71.36 -34.93
C GLN A 87 -25.17 -71.09 -36.01
N THR A 88 -25.11 -71.84 -37.11
CA THR A 88 -24.10 -71.60 -38.16
C THR A 88 -24.50 -70.53 -39.19
N VAL A 89 -25.67 -69.88 -39.09
CA VAL A 89 -26.10 -68.94 -40.16
C VAL A 89 -26.42 -67.50 -39.69
N ALA A 90 -26.61 -67.20 -38.41
CA ALA A 90 -26.79 -65.79 -38.02
C ALA A 90 -26.49 -65.51 -36.54
N LEU A 91 -25.61 -64.51 -36.30
CA LEU A 91 -25.43 -63.68 -35.09
C LEU A 91 -24.32 -64.06 -34.08
N PRO A 92 -23.13 -63.43 -34.22
CA PRO A 92 -22.27 -63.08 -33.09
C PRO A 92 -21.88 -61.58 -33.07
N ILE A 93 -22.83 -60.65 -33.22
CA ILE A 93 -22.53 -59.18 -33.26
C ILE A 93 -23.29 -58.37 -32.18
N GLN A 94 -24.42 -58.84 -31.67
CA GLN A 94 -25.31 -57.98 -30.86
C GLN A 94 -24.83 -57.71 -29.42
N HIS A 95 -24.25 -58.69 -28.72
CA HIS A 95 -23.79 -58.48 -27.35
C HIS A 95 -22.53 -57.62 -27.23
N ARG A 96 -21.66 -57.61 -28.26
CA ARG A 96 -20.49 -56.71 -28.30
C ARG A 96 -20.90 -55.25 -28.51
N ASN A 97 -21.97 -55.01 -29.27
CA ASN A 97 -22.47 -53.67 -29.54
C ASN A 97 -23.11 -53.01 -28.31
N GLN A 98 -23.75 -53.77 -27.40
CA GLN A 98 -24.35 -53.17 -26.20
C GLN A 98 -23.31 -52.68 -25.19
N TRP A 99 -22.20 -53.41 -25.02
CA TRP A 99 -21.10 -52.95 -24.17
C TRP A 99 -20.37 -51.74 -24.78
N LEU A 100 -20.15 -51.75 -26.09
CA LEU A 100 -19.61 -50.59 -26.83
C LEU A 100 -20.52 -49.37 -26.74
N ALA A 101 -21.85 -49.55 -26.77
CA ALA A 101 -22.81 -48.46 -26.62
C ALA A 101 -22.76 -47.81 -25.23
N LYS A 102 -22.62 -48.60 -24.16
CA LYS A 102 -22.47 -48.08 -22.78
C LYS A 102 -21.15 -47.32 -22.61
N MET A 103 -20.05 -47.84 -23.15
CA MET A 103 -18.76 -47.15 -23.15
C MET A 103 -18.81 -45.83 -23.93
N LEU A 104 -19.46 -45.82 -25.10
CA LEU A 104 -19.66 -44.60 -25.89
C LEU A 104 -20.53 -43.57 -25.15
N LEU A 105 -21.58 -44.00 -24.46
CA LEU A 105 -22.42 -43.10 -23.68
C LEU A 105 -21.64 -42.46 -22.52
N PHE A 106 -20.85 -43.25 -21.79
CA PHE A 106 -20.02 -42.75 -20.69
C PHE A 106 -18.94 -41.79 -21.20
N ALA A 107 -18.28 -42.13 -22.32
CA ALA A 107 -17.32 -41.26 -22.98
C ALA A 107 -17.97 -39.96 -23.48
N ALA A 108 -19.19 -40.02 -24.02
CA ALA A 108 -19.94 -38.86 -24.45
C ALA A 108 -20.29 -37.96 -23.27
N THR A 109 -20.74 -38.50 -22.13
CA THR A 109 -21.03 -37.71 -20.93
C THR A 109 -19.77 -37.11 -20.31
N ALA A 110 -18.65 -37.84 -20.31
CA ALA A 110 -17.37 -37.33 -19.84
C ALA A 110 -16.83 -36.21 -20.76
N ALA A 111 -16.97 -36.38 -22.08
CA ALA A 111 -16.60 -35.35 -23.05
C ALA A 111 -17.49 -34.10 -22.93
N LEU A 112 -18.80 -34.28 -22.71
CA LEU A 112 -19.73 -33.17 -22.46
C LEU A 112 -19.40 -32.45 -21.15
N GLY A 113 -19.11 -33.20 -20.08
CA GLY A 113 -18.69 -32.63 -18.80
C GLY A 113 -17.37 -31.85 -18.93
N TRP A 114 -16.37 -32.41 -19.61
CA TRP A 114 -15.11 -31.73 -19.89
C TRP A 114 -15.32 -30.47 -20.74
N LEU A 115 -16.19 -30.52 -21.75
CA LEU A 115 -16.50 -29.39 -22.63
C LEU A 115 -17.24 -28.29 -21.87
N VAL A 116 -18.18 -28.64 -20.97
CA VAL A 116 -18.85 -27.68 -20.08
C VAL A 116 -17.85 -27.04 -19.12
N VAL A 117 -16.94 -27.81 -18.51
CA VAL A 117 -15.88 -27.25 -17.64
C VAL A 117 -14.94 -26.33 -18.41
N GLN A 118 -14.60 -26.66 -19.66
CA GLN A 118 -13.83 -25.79 -20.56
C GLN A 118 -14.61 -24.50 -20.91
N LEU A 119 -15.92 -24.60 -21.13
CA LEU A 119 -16.75 -23.43 -21.46
C LEU A 119 -16.99 -22.51 -20.26
N VAL A 120 -17.09 -23.10 -19.05
CA VAL A 120 -17.37 -22.39 -17.78
C VAL A 120 -16.09 -21.92 -17.09
N ARG A 121 -14.92 -22.48 -17.41
CA ARG A 121 -13.64 -21.81 -17.15
C ARG A 121 -13.58 -20.55 -18.02
N GLU A 122 -14.22 -19.49 -17.54
CA GLU A 122 -13.84 -18.13 -17.91
C GLU A 122 -12.34 -18.06 -17.72
N ASN A 123 -11.60 -17.93 -18.82
CA ASN A 123 -10.16 -17.78 -18.76
C ASN A 123 -9.91 -16.57 -17.86
N PRO A 124 -9.34 -16.70 -16.65
CA PRO A 124 -9.11 -15.56 -15.76
C PRO A 124 -8.24 -14.51 -16.45
N ASN A 125 -7.43 -14.96 -17.41
CA ASN A 125 -6.64 -14.13 -18.30
C ASN A 125 -7.50 -13.18 -19.16
N ARG A 126 -8.74 -13.52 -19.52
CA ARG A 126 -9.63 -12.61 -20.28
C ARG A 126 -10.03 -11.40 -19.44
N THR A 127 -10.38 -11.59 -18.18
CA THR A 127 -10.73 -10.48 -17.27
C THR A 127 -9.51 -9.63 -16.96
N LEU A 128 -8.35 -10.26 -16.74
CA LEU A 128 -7.07 -9.57 -16.58
C LEU A 128 -6.73 -8.75 -17.84
N LEU A 129 -6.76 -9.35 -19.03
CA LEU A 129 -6.46 -8.67 -20.29
C LEU A 129 -7.45 -7.56 -20.61
N ALA A 130 -8.74 -7.74 -20.32
CA ALA A 130 -9.76 -6.74 -20.60
C ALA A 130 -9.56 -5.47 -19.76
N ASN A 131 -9.17 -5.63 -18.49
CA ASN A 131 -9.01 -4.54 -17.52
C ASN A 131 -7.54 -4.26 -17.17
N LEU A 132 -6.61 -4.63 -18.05
CA LEU A 132 -5.17 -4.57 -17.75
C LEU A 132 -4.69 -3.15 -17.40
N PRO A 133 -5.09 -2.09 -18.14
CA PRO A 133 -4.71 -0.73 -17.79
C PRO A 133 -5.21 -0.31 -16.40
N GLU A 134 -6.44 -0.67 -16.06
CA GLU A 134 -7.04 -0.33 -14.77
C GLU A 134 -6.38 -1.09 -13.62
N ILE A 135 -5.97 -2.33 -13.88
CA ILE A 135 -5.26 -3.18 -12.91
C ILE A 135 -3.83 -2.65 -12.69
N GLU A 136 -3.10 -2.34 -13.75
CA GLU A 136 -1.71 -1.85 -13.66
C GLU A 136 -1.63 -0.56 -12.85
N TYR A 137 -2.54 0.37 -13.11
CA TYR A 137 -2.55 1.71 -12.51
C TYR A 137 -3.59 1.87 -11.38
N ILE A 138 -4.08 0.76 -10.80
CA ILE A 138 -5.10 0.79 -9.74
C ILE A 138 -4.71 1.69 -8.57
N ASP A 139 -3.45 1.60 -8.13
CA ASP A 139 -3.00 2.31 -6.94
C ASP A 139 -3.00 3.82 -7.15
N ILE A 140 -2.69 4.31 -8.37
CA ILE A 140 -2.72 5.74 -8.68
C ILE A 140 -4.13 6.24 -8.99
N TYR A 141 -4.95 5.46 -9.70
CA TYR A 141 -6.35 5.82 -9.95
C TYR A 141 -7.15 5.94 -8.65
N SER A 142 -6.83 5.13 -7.63
CA SER A 142 -7.46 5.25 -6.31
C SER A 142 -7.10 6.54 -5.55
N GLN A 143 -6.12 7.31 -6.01
CA GLN A 143 -5.67 8.54 -5.32
C GLN A 143 -6.54 9.76 -5.64
N PHE A 144 -7.36 9.73 -6.69
CA PHE A 144 -8.16 10.89 -7.10
C PHE A 144 -9.49 10.45 -7.73
N GLN A 145 -10.47 11.35 -7.70
CA GLN A 145 -11.85 11.02 -8.09
C GLN A 145 -12.19 11.45 -9.53
N ASP A 146 -11.47 12.42 -10.09
CA ASP A 146 -11.80 13.01 -11.39
C ASP A 146 -10.52 13.47 -12.09
N VAL A 147 -10.51 13.37 -13.42
CA VAL A 147 -9.49 13.89 -14.32
C VAL A 147 -9.28 15.40 -14.14
N ALA A 148 -10.30 16.14 -13.68
CA ALA A 148 -10.15 17.55 -13.33
C ALA A 148 -9.03 17.80 -12.28
N PHE A 149 -8.75 16.82 -11.40
CA PHE A 149 -7.63 16.92 -10.47
C PHE A 149 -6.28 16.96 -11.21
N LEU A 150 -6.07 16.08 -12.19
CA LEU A 150 -4.83 16.04 -12.99
C LEU A 150 -4.68 17.32 -13.81
N ARG A 151 -5.77 17.82 -14.40
CA ARG A 151 -5.76 19.11 -15.11
C ARG A 151 -5.37 20.26 -14.21
N ALA A 152 -5.99 20.36 -13.04
CA ALA A 152 -5.68 21.41 -12.08
C ALA A 152 -4.22 21.32 -11.63
N LEU A 153 -3.72 20.10 -11.42
CA LEU A 153 -2.33 19.86 -11.04
C LEU A 153 -1.36 20.29 -12.13
N HIS A 154 -1.61 19.91 -13.38
CA HIS A 154 -0.81 20.31 -14.53
C HIS A 154 -0.78 21.84 -14.70
N VAL A 155 -1.96 22.49 -14.66
CA VAL A 155 -2.10 23.94 -14.84
C VAL A 155 -1.38 24.72 -13.74
N GLU A 156 -1.52 24.32 -12.47
CA GLU A 156 -0.90 25.03 -11.34
C GLU A 156 0.61 24.77 -11.23
N LEU A 157 1.07 23.60 -11.66
CA LEU A 157 2.49 23.25 -11.69
C LEU A 157 3.21 23.99 -12.83
N GLY A 158 2.58 24.11 -14.01
CA GLY A 158 3.16 24.74 -15.19
C GLY A 158 4.46 24.04 -15.60
N ASP A 159 5.53 24.82 -15.81
CA ASP A 159 6.85 24.32 -16.19
C ASP A 159 7.70 23.86 -14.98
N THR A 160 7.12 23.77 -13.78
CA THR A 160 7.89 23.35 -12.59
C THR A 160 8.22 21.85 -12.73
N PRO A 161 9.50 21.45 -12.69
CA PRO A 161 9.86 20.05 -12.80
C PRO A 161 9.38 19.28 -11.57
N TRP A 162 9.02 18.00 -11.79
CA TRP A 162 8.72 17.10 -10.71
C TRP A 162 9.98 16.74 -9.94
N ALA A 163 9.91 16.80 -8.61
CA ALA A 163 10.96 16.38 -7.70
C ALA A 163 10.98 14.84 -7.58
N THR A 164 11.26 14.21 -8.71
CA THR A 164 11.39 12.75 -8.85
C THR A 164 12.78 12.42 -9.37
N GLU A 165 13.22 11.19 -9.14
CA GLU A 165 14.47 10.68 -9.73
C GLU A 165 14.29 10.31 -11.22
N LEU A 166 13.07 10.36 -11.76
CA LEU A 166 12.86 10.12 -13.19
C LEU A 166 13.43 11.24 -14.03
N THR A 167 14.18 10.83 -15.05
CA THR A 167 14.55 11.70 -16.17
C THR A 167 13.38 11.84 -17.14
N ASP A 168 13.43 12.85 -18.01
CA ASP A 168 12.43 13.02 -19.09
C ASP A 168 12.38 11.80 -20.02
N ALA A 169 13.51 11.11 -20.22
CA ALA A 169 13.58 9.88 -20.99
C ALA A 169 12.84 8.74 -20.30
N ASP A 170 13.04 8.56 -18.98
CA ASP A 170 12.33 7.53 -18.21
C ASP A 170 10.81 7.78 -18.21
N LEU A 171 10.40 9.05 -18.15
CA LEU A 171 8.99 9.42 -18.22
C LEU A 171 8.41 9.09 -19.59
N ALA A 172 9.11 9.43 -20.68
CA ALA A 172 8.70 9.10 -22.04
C ALA A 172 8.56 7.58 -22.25
N ASP A 173 9.49 6.78 -21.72
CA ASP A 173 9.41 5.32 -21.78
C ASP A 173 8.18 4.78 -21.04
N ARG A 174 7.84 5.35 -19.87
CA ARG A 174 6.61 4.99 -19.14
C ARG A 174 5.33 5.40 -19.85
N VAL A 175 5.34 6.53 -20.56
CA VAL A 175 4.20 6.95 -21.40
C VAL A 175 4.00 5.93 -22.53
N LEU A 176 5.09 5.52 -23.20
CA LEU A 176 5.03 4.47 -24.23
C LEU A 176 4.48 3.14 -23.67
N GLU A 177 4.94 2.73 -22.49
CA GLU A 177 4.42 1.55 -21.80
C GLU A 177 2.92 1.68 -21.49
N TYR A 178 2.49 2.84 -20.97
CA TYR A 178 1.08 3.11 -20.70
C TYR A 178 0.23 2.92 -21.97
N HIS A 179 0.70 3.44 -23.12
CA HIS A 179 -0.01 3.27 -24.39
C HIS A 179 -0.06 1.83 -24.86
N ALA A 180 1.04 1.07 -24.72
CA ALA A 180 1.08 -0.35 -25.07
C ALA A 180 0.09 -1.18 -24.24
N ILE A 181 -0.11 -0.83 -22.97
CA ILE A 181 -1.09 -1.49 -22.10
C ILE A 181 -2.51 -1.03 -22.46
N ALA A 182 -2.69 0.26 -22.80
CA ALA A 182 -4.00 0.82 -23.16
C ALA A 182 -4.58 0.16 -24.42
N THR A 183 -3.77 -0.19 -25.42
CA THR A 183 -4.22 -0.83 -26.67
C THR A 183 -4.43 -2.35 -26.52
N PRO A 184 -5.62 -2.90 -26.84
CA PRO A 184 -5.89 -4.33 -26.65
C PRO A 184 -4.96 -5.29 -27.40
N THR A 185 -4.37 -4.85 -28.52
CA THR A 185 -3.53 -5.67 -29.39
C THR A 185 -2.19 -6.03 -28.76
N ASP A 186 -1.64 -5.14 -27.92
CA ASP A 186 -0.26 -5.26 -27.43
C ASP A 186 -0.19 -5.84 -26.00
N ARG A 187 -1.33 -5.95 -25.31
CA ARG A 187 -1.44 -6.46 -23.93
C ARG A 187 -0.89 -7.87 -23.74
N GLU A 188 -1.17 -8.77 -24.68
CA GLU A 188 -0.67 -10.16 -24.59
C GLU A 188 0.85 -10.22 -24.73
N GLN A 189 1.42 -9.41 -25.63
CA GLN A 189 2.87 -9.33 -25.82
C GLN A 189 3.55 -8.73 -24.59
N TRP A 190 3.04 -7.60 -24.09
CA TRP A 190 3.55 -6.98 -22.85
C TRP A 190 3.54 -7.96 -21.67
N LEU A 191 2.47 -8.74 -21.49
CA LEU A 191 2.40 -9.76 -20.43
C LEU A 191 3.47 -10.86 -20.57
N THR A 192 3.88 -11.21 -21.79
CA THR A 192 4.93 -12.21 -22.01
C THR A 192 6.34 -11.67 -21.76
N GLU A 193 6.53 -10.36 -21.94
CA GLU A 193 7.80 -9.67 -21.74
C GLU A 193 8.07 -9.37 -20.26
N LEU A 194 7.03 -9.26 -19.43
CA LEU A 194 7.15 -9.05 -17.98
C LEU A 194 8.10 -10.04 -17.30
N GLU A 195 8.96 -9.54 -16.43
CA GLU A 195 9.80 -10.33 -15.56
C GLU A 195 8.99 -11.02 -14.45
N VAL A 196 9.61 -11.98 -13.75
CA VAL A 196 8.93 -12.76 -12.70
C VAL A 196 8.46 -11.86 -11.56
N GLU A 197 9.28 -10.88 -11.17
CA GLU A 197 8.96 -9.93 -10.10
C GLU A 197 7.76 -9.05 -10.47
N GLU A 198 7.74 -8.53 -11.70
CA GLU A 198 6.66 -7.68 -12.21
C GLU A 198 5.34 -8.45 -12.33
N ARG A 199 5.39 -9.73 -12.74
CA ARG A 199 4.19 -10.59 -12.74
C ARG A 199 3.62 -10.81 -11.33
N VAL A 200 4.46 -10.89 -10.31
CA VAL A 200 4.02 -10.99 -8.91
C VAL A 200 3.35 -9.69 -8.47
N ALA A 201 3.94 -8.55 -8.81
CA ALA A 201 3.34 -7.23 -8.54
C ALA A 201 1.99 -7.06 -9.26
N LEU A 202 1.91 -7.41 -10.54
CA LEU A 202 0.68 -7.39 -11.33
C LEU A 202 -0.39 -8.31 -10.72
N ARG A 203 -0.01 -9.51 -10.26
CA ARG A 203 -0.94 -10.41 -9.57
C ARG A 203 -1.48 -9.81 -8.27
N SER A 204 -0.64 -9.12 -7.51
CA SER A 204 -1.06 -8.41 -6.30
C SER A 204 -2.10 -7.33 -6.63
N ARG A 205 -1.82 -6.51 -7.66
CA ARG A 205 -2.74 -5.48 -8.16
C ARG A 205 -4.04 -6.05 -8.71
N TYR A 206 -3.98 -7.19 -9.40
CA TYR A 206 -5.16 -7.89 -9.88
C TYR A 206 -6.05 -8.35 -8.71
N ASN A 207 -5.46 -8.91 -7.66
CA ASN A 207 -6.21 -9.30 -6.47
C ASN A 207 -6.82 -8.08 -5.77
N HIS A 208 -6.11 -6.94 -5.72
CA HIS A 208 -6.65 -5.67 -5.22
C HIS A 208 -7.86 -5.23 -6.06
N PHE A 209 -7.74 -5.26 -7.39
CA PHE A 209 -8.83 -4.93 -8.30
C PHE A 209 -10.07 -5.82 -8.08
N LEU A 210 -9.88 -7.13 -7.87
CA LEU A 210 -10.99 -8.03 -7.58
C LEU A 210 -11.62 -7.80 -6.20
N ALA A 211 -10.86 -7.26 -5.24
CA ALA A 211 -11.34 -6.99 -3.89
C ALA A 211 -12.15 -5.69 -3.78
N VAL A 212 -11.95 -4.72 -4.69
CA VAL A 212 -12.77 -3.50 -4.71
C VAL A 212 -14.18 -3.78 -5.23
N SER A 213 -15.14 -2.94 -4.85
CA SER A 213 -16.55 -3.10 -5.24
C SER A 213 -16.74 -2.96 -6.75
N SER A 214 -17.79 -3.56 -7.31
CA SER A 214 -18.09 -3.44 -8.75
C SER A 214 -18.38 -2.00 -9.21
N ALA A 215 -18.89 -1.16 -8.30
CA ALA A 215 -19.06 0.28 -8.54
C ALA A 215 -17.70 0.95 -8.69
N GLU A 216 -16.75 0.65 -7.81
CA GLU A 216 -15.38 1.17 -7.87
C GLU A 216 -14.64 0.68 -9.12
N GLN A 217 -14.74 -0.61 -9.46
CA GLN A 217 -14.16 -1.13 -10.71
C GLN A 217 -14.70 -0.42 -11.95
N SER A 218 -15.97 -0.03 -11.93
CA SER A 218 -16.58 0.73 -13.04
C SER A 218 -16.07 2.17 -13.05
N HIS A 219 -15.93 2.78 -11.88
CA HIS A 219 -15.33 4.11 -11.74
C HIS A 219 -13.88 4.15 -12.27
N LEU A 220 -13.05 3.16 -11.93
CA LEU A 220 -11.67 3.06 -12.43
C LEU A 220 -11.62 2.93 -13.96
N ARG A 221 -12.53 2.15 -14.55
CA ARG A 221 -12.67 2.03 -16.01
C ARG A 221 -13.08 3.37 -16.65
N ASP A 222 -14.05 4.05 -16.05
CA ASP A 222 -14.51 5.36 -16.54
C ASP A 222 -13.40 6.42 -16.43
N LEU A 223 -12.60 6.38 -15.38
CA LEU A 223 -11.45 7.28 -15.18
C LEU A 223 -10.36 7.02 -16.22
N HIS A 224 -9.96 5.76 -16.44
CA HIS A 224 -9.00 5.39 -17.47
C HIS A 224 -9.49 5.80 -18.88
N ALA A 225 -10.75 5.54 -19.18
CA ALA A 225 -11.36 5.96 -20.44
C ALA A 225 -11.40 7.49 -20.59
N SER A 226 -11.65 8.22 -19.51
CA SER A 226 -11.64 9.69 -19.51
C SER A 226 -10.25 10.26 -19.74
N ILE A 227 -9.19 9.66 -19.17
CA ILE A 227 -7.81 10.08 -19.40
C ILE A 227 -7.38 9.79 -20.84
N THR A 228 -7.73 8.61 -21.37
CA THR A 228 -7.23 8.13 -22.65
C THR A 228 -7.94 8.76 -23.85
N ASN A 229 -9.25 9.04 -23.73
CA ASN A 229 -10.06 9.55 -24.84
C ASN A 229 -10.19 11.08 -24.88
N ASP A 230 -9.60 11.80 -23.93
CA ASP A 230 -9.66 13.27 -23.94
C ASP A 230 -8.70 13.90 -24.95
N ASN A 231 -8.92 15.16 -25.28
CA ASN A 231 -8.08 15.91 -26.21
C ASN A 231 -6.69 16.23 -25.62
N ASP A 232 -6.59 16.27 -24.31
CA ASP A 232 -5.36 16.51 -23.53
C ASP A 232 -4.77 15.22 -22.95
N SER A 233 -5.09 14.05 -23.54
CA SER A 233 -4.70 12.73 -23.03
C SER A 233 -3.19 12.59 -22.75
N GLU A 234 -2.33 12.98 -23.69
CA GLU A 234 -0.87 12.93 -23.52
C GLU A 234 -0.41 13.68 -22.27
N GLN A 235 -0.88 14.92 -22.08
CA GLN A 235 -0.53 15.76 -20.93
C GLN A 235 -1.05 15.17 -19.62
N LEU A 236 -2.24 14.57 -19.65
CA LEU A 236 -2.84 13.91 -18.50
C LEU A 236 -2.06 12.64 -18.10
N ILE A 237 -1.63 11.85 -19.08
CA ILE A 237 -0.84 10.63 -18.86
C ILE A 237 0.54 11.00 -18.29
N GLU A 238 1.24 11.97 -18.88
CA GLU A 238 2.51 12.46 -18.35
C GLU A 238 2.37 12.95 -16.90
N THR A 239 1.35 13.78 -16.64
CA THR A 239 1.08 14.31 -15.29
C THR A 239 0.73 13.19 -14.31
N LEU A 240 -0.06 12.19 -14.72
CA LEU A 240 -0.43 11.04 -13.90
C LEU A 240 0.80 10.24 -13.49
N LEU A 241 1.68 9.91 -14.45
CA LEU A 241 2.85 9.08 -14.24
C LEU A 241 3.90 9.80 -13.40
N ALA A 242 4.13 11.09 -13.65
CA ALA A 242 5.02 11.90 -12.85
C ALA A 242 4.50 12.07 -11.41
N TYR A 243 3.18 12.29 -11.25
CA TYR A 243 2.53 12.33 -9.94
C TYR A 243 2.66 11.00 -9.19
N GLN A 244 2.44 9.86 -9.86
CA GLN A 244 2.61 8.54 -9.27
C GLN A 244 4.04 8.31 -8.79
N ALA A 245 5.02 8.63 -9.63
CA ALA A 245 6.42 8.48 -9.30
C ALA A 245 6.80 9.30 -8.07
N TRP A 246 6.38 10.57 -8.04
CA TRP A 246 6.61 11.43 -6.88
C TRP A 246 5.92 10.91 -5.63
N LEU A 247 4.64 10.52 -5.72
CA LEU A 247 3.88 10.02 -4.59
C LEU A 247 4.55 8.79 -3.96
N ASN A 248 5.12 7.90 -4.78
CA ASN A 248 5.85 6.72 -4.33
C ASN A 248 7.16 7.04 -3.58
N THR A 249 7.71 8.26 -3.73
CA THR A 249 8.86 8.71 -2.92
C THR A 249 8.46 9.11 -1.50
N LEU A 250 7.17 9.38 -1.26
CA LEU A 250 6.67 9.85 0.03
C LEU A 250 6.38 8.68 0.98
N PRO A 251 6.62 8.84 2.30
CA PRO A 251 6.16 7.90 3.31
C PRO A 251 4.64 7.73 3.29
N ALA A 252 4.15 6.53 3.61
CA ALA A 252 2.72 6.21 3.61
C ALA A 252 1.86 7.17 4.46
N SER A 253 2.41 7.74 5.55
CA SER A 253 1.72 8.73 6.36
C SER A 253 1.44 10.04 5.62
N GLN A 254 2.39 10.52 4.81
CA GLN A 254 2.22 11.74 4.02
C GLN A 254 1.28 11.50 2.85
N GLN A 255 1.36 10.33 2.21
CA GLN A 255 0.39 9.95 1.18
C GLN A 255 -1.04 9.90 1.74
N PHE A 256 -1.21 9.42 2.97
CA PHE A 256 -2.49 9.43 3.67
C PHE A 256 -2.96 10.87 3.96
N GLU A 257 -2.10 11.72 4.53
CA GLU A 257 -2.42 13.13 4.77
C GLU A 257 -2.86 13.86 3.50
N LEU A 258 -2.15 13.65 2.38
CA LEU A 258 -2.52 14.22 1.09
C LEU A 258 -3.88 13.72 0.61
N ARG A 259 -4.18 12.42 0.75
CA ARG A 259 -5.48 11.85 0.33
C ARG A 259 -6.67 12.41 1.10
N GLU A 260 -6.50 12.71 2.39
CA GLU A 260 -7.56 13.27 3.23
C GLU A 260 -7.85 14.76 2.91
N MET A 261 -6.93 15.45 2.24
CA MET A 261 -7.13 16.84 1.84
C MET A 261 -8.17 16.96 0.71
N PRO A 262 -9.01 18.03 0.71
CA PRO A 262 -9.81 18.40 -0.45
C PRO A 262 -8.95 18.56 -1.71
N ALA A 263 -9.49 18.22 -2.87
CA ALA A 263 -8.72 18.16 -4.12
C ALA A 263 -7.98 19.46 -4.45
N ASP A 264 -8.60 20.63 -4.22
CA ASP A 264 -8.01 21.95 -4.46
C ASP A 264 -6.91 22.32 -3.46
N GLU A 265 -7.06 21.91 -2.19
CA GLU A 265 -6.04 22.09 -1.16
C GLU A 265 -4.85 21.17 -1.41
N ARG A 266 -5.13 19.94 -1.81
CA ARG A 266 -4.13 18.94 -2.17
C ARG A 266 -3.27 19.38 -3.35
N VAL A 267 -3.87 19.89 -4.44
CA VAL A 267 -3.13 20.44 -5.58
C VAL A 267 -2.18 21.55 -5.11
N ARG A 268 -2.67 22.48 -4.28
CA ARG A 268 -1.85 23.58 -3.75
C ARG A 268 -0.69 23.08 -2.90
N GLU A 269 -0.91 22.10 -2.02
CA GLU A 269 0.17 21.55 -1.20
C GLU A 269 1.19 20.80 -2.03
N ILE A 270 0.76 19.98 -3.00
CA ILE A 270 1.67 19.29 -3.94
C ILE A 270 2.54 20.32 -4.67
N VAL A 271 1.94 21.34 -5.28
CA VAL A 271 2.67 22.40 -5.99
C VAL A 271 3.64 23.14 -5.07
N ASN A 272 3.26 23.40 -3.82
CA ASN A 272 4.16 24.02 -2.84
C ASN A 272 5.33 23.10 -2.46
N VAL A 273 5.10 21.79 -2.33
CA VAL A 273 6.18 20.81 -2.13
C VAL A 273 7.10 20.81 -3.36
N GLN A 274 6.55 20.66 -4.57
CA GLN A 274 7.32 20.65 -5.81
C GLN A 274 8.16 21.92 -5.97
N ARG A 275 7.57 23.11 -5.76
CA ARG A 275 8.32 24.37 -5.84
C ARG A 275 9.39 24.49 -4.75
N ARG A 276 9.15 23.98 -3.54
CA ARG A 276 10.17 23.94 -2.48
C ARG A 276 11.31 23.00 -2.84
N GLU A 277 11.01 21.84 -3.41
CA GLU A 277 12.01 20.85 -3.80
C GLU A 277 12.76 21.27 -5.06
N ALA A 278 12.09 21.80 -6.08
CA ALA A 278 12.73 22.44 -7.23
C ALA A 278 13.64 23.60 -6.81
N ALA A 279 13.18 24.46 -5.88
CA ALA A 279 14.04 25.50 -5.30
C ALA A 279 15.20 24.94 -4.45
N ASN A 280 15.15 23.66 -4.07
CA ASN A 280 16.20 22.95 -3.37
C ASN A 280 17.01 22.01 -4.28
N ASN A 281 16.63 21.86 -5.56
CA ASN A 281 17.37 21.08 -6.55
C ASN A 281 18.53 21.94 -7.04
N TRP A 282 19.46 22.20 -6.13
CA TRP A 282 20.61 23.02 -6.37
C TRP A 282 21.55 22.29 -7.32
N ILE A 283 22.09 23.01 -8.30
CA ILE A 283 23.20 22.49 -9.09
C ILE A 283 24.37 22.21 -8.15
N ASP A 284 24.66 20.92 -7.96
CA ASP A 284 25.79 20.49 -7.15
C ASP A 284 27.11 20.78 -7.88
N LEU A 285 28.05 21.32 -7.12
CA LEU A 285 29.39 21.63 -7.60
C LEU A 285 30.36 20.52 -7.24
N SER A 286 31.24 20.18 -8.18
CA SER A 286 32.39 19.33 -7.89
C SER A 286 33.30 19.96 -6.84
N ALA A 287 34.10 19.14 -6.16
CA ALA A 287 35.06 19.63 -5.17
C ALA A 287 36.03 20.67 -5.77
N GLU A 288 36.37 20.54 -7.06
CA GLU A 288 37.23 21.48 -7.77
C GLU A 288 36.51 22.81 -8.03
N GLU A 289 35.29 22.79 -8.57
CA GLU A 289 34.48 23.99 -8.82
C GLU A 289 34.22 24.77 -7.51
N VAL A 290 33.96 24.07 -6.40
CA VAL A 290 33.84 24.71 -5.08
C VAL A 290 35.13 25.46 -4.71
N GLN A 291 36.31 24.87 -4.95
CA GLN A 291 37.58 25.53 -4.66
C GLN A 291 37.83 26.72 -5.58
N GLN A 292 37.47 26.63 -6.86
CA GLN A 292 37.64 27.71 -7.81
C GLN A 292 36.68 28.87 -7.50
N LEU A 293 35.40 28.60 -7.25
CA LEU A 293 34.41 29.59 -6.79
C LEU A 293 34.83 30.24 -5.47
N ARG A 294 35.48 29.48 -4.57
CA ARG A 294 36.05 30.04 -3.35
C ARG A 294 37.12 31.08 -3.61
N ARG A 295 38.01 30.87 -4.58
CA ARG A 295 39.05 31.85 -4.92
C ARG A 295 38.41 33.13 -5.44
N VAL A 296 37.45 32.99 -6.36
CA VAL A 296 36.67 34.12 -6.88
C VAL A 296 36.00 34.88 -5.73
N LEU A 297 35.37 34.17 -4.79
CA LEU A 297 34.66 34.81 -3.68
C LEU A 297 35.61 35.58 -2.76
N LEU A 298 36.78 35.01 -2.49
CA LEU A 298 37.82 35.69 -1.70
C LEU A 298 38.33 36.95 -2.39
N GLU A 299 38.45 36.92 -3.71
CA GLU A 299 38.88 38.07 -4.50
C GLU A 299 37.82 39.17 -4.53
N LEU A 300 36.55 38.81 -4.74
CA LEU A 300 35.42 39.74 -4.62
C LEU A 300 35.32 40.32 -3.21
N ARG A 301 35.47 39.49 -2.18
CA ARG A 301 35.49 39.94 -0.78
C ARG A 301 36.63 40.93 -0.54
N LYS A 302 37.82 40.68 -1.09
CA LYS A 302 38.96 41.59 -0.97
C LYS A 302 38.64 42.95 -1.61
N GLN A 303 38.14 42.96 -2.84
CA GLN A 303 37.72 44.19 -3.53
C GLN A 303 36.65 44.96 -2.73
N PHE A 304 35.70 44.23 -2.15
CA PHE A 304 34.66 44.78 -1.30
C PHE A 304 35.21 45.36 0.01
N MET A 305 36.19 44.71 0.65
CA MET A 305 36.86 45.28 1.82
C MET A 305 37.70 46.51 1.46
N ASP A 306 38.32 46.53 0.27
CA ASP A 306 39.10 47.67 -0.19
C ASP A 306 38.23 48.92 -0.41
N SER A 307 36.95 48.75 -0.77
CA SER A 307 35.99 49.86 -0.90
C SER A 307 35.42 50.37 0.43
N MET A 308 35.58 49.62 1.53
CA MET A 308 35.14 50.05 2.86
C MET A 308 36.07 51.04 3.53
N SER A 309 35.52 51.91 4.38
CA SER A 309 36.32 52.67 5.37
C SER A 309 36.96 51.74 6.41
N SER A 310 38.04 52.19 7.07
CA SER A 310 38.70 51.40 8.12
C SER A 310 37.73 50.94 9.22
N GLN A 311 36.84 51.82 9.68
CA GLN A 311 35.85 51.48 10.71
C GLN A 311 34.85 50.40 10.25
N GLN A 312 34.46 50.40 8.97
CA GLN A 312 33.59 49.36 8.41
C GLN A 312 34.33 48.03 8.27
N ARG A 313 35.60 48.05 7.86
CA ARG A 313 36.46 46.84 7.82
C ARG A 313 36.62 46.23 9.20
N ASP A 314 36.95 47.04 10.21
CA ASP A 314 37.11 46.56 11.58
C ASP A 314 35.82 45.91 12.11
N ARG A 315 34.66 46.50 11.82
CA ARG A 315 33.35 45.92 12.18
C ARG A 315 33.05 44.63 11.41
N PHE A 316 33.43 44.57 10.14
CA PHE A 316 33.24 43.39 9.29
C PHE A 316 34.15 42.24 9.76
N GLU A 317 35.42 42.51 10.06
CA GLU A 317 36.36 41.51 10.56
C GLU A 317 36.00 41.03 11.98
N ALA A 318 35.55 41.94 12.85
CA ALA A 318 35.08 41.62 14.18
C ALA A 318 33.73 40.86 14.19
N ALA A 319 32.97 40.90 13.09
CA ALA A 319 31.75 40.11 12.96
C ALA A 319 32.12 38.62 12.82
N GLY A 320 31.40 37.76 13.56
CA GLY A 320 31.48 36.31 13.35
C GLY A 320 31.03 35.92 11.93
N VAL A 321 31.21 34.65 11.55
CA VAL A 321 30.90 34.11 10.21
C VAL A 321 29.49 34.52 9.74
N GLY A 322 28.47 34.39 10.60
CA GLY A 322 27.10 34.79 10.27
C GLY A 322 26.95 36.31 10.06
N GLY A 323 27.65 37.14 10.84
CA GLY A 323 27.61 38.59 10.66
C GLY A 323 28.30 39.05 9.38
N ARG A 324 29.42 38.42 9.01
CA ARG A 324 30.08 38.65 7.72
C ARG A 324 29.24 38.19 6.55
N TRP A 325 28.58 37.04 6.67
CA TRP A 325 27.63 36.56 5.67
C TRP A 325 26.48 37.56 5.48
N ILE A 326 25.87 38.06 6.56
CA ILE A 326 24.77 39.05 6.47
C ILE A 326 25.25 40.35 5.80
N ALA A 327 26.47 40.80 6.13
CA ALA A 327 27.05 41.99 5.52
C ALA A 327 27.33 41.79 4.02
N MET A 328 27.83 40.63 3.62
CA MET A 328 28.04 40.25 2.22
C MET A 328 26.73 40.11 1.46
N THR A 329 25.71 39.44 2.02
CA THR A 329 24.43 39.23 1.34
C THR A 329 23.64 40.53 1.15
N ARG A 330 23.71 41.48 2.08
CA ARG A 330 23.12 42.81 1.91
C ARG A 330 23.72 43.59 0.74
N GLN A 331 24.98 43.33 0.41
CA GLN A 331 25.73 43.98 -0.67
C GLN A 331 25.76 43.12 -1.94
N PHE A 332 25.17 41.92 -1.88
CA PHE A 332 25.09 40.99 -2.99
C PHE A 332 24.42 41.57 -4.23
N PRO A 333 23.39 42.44 -4.17
CA PRO A 333 22.83 43.06 -5.37
C PRO A 333 23.88 43.78 -6.23
N GLU A 334 24.85 44.47 -5.61
CA GLU A 334 25.92 45.17 -6.31
C GLU A 334 27.00 44.22 -6.84
N LEU A 335 27.27 43.14 -6.10
CA LEU A 335 28.24 42.12 -6.47
C LEU A 335 27.69 41.06 -7.44
N ARG A 336 26.36 41.02 -7.63
CA ARG A 336 25.63 39.95 -8.34
C ARG A 336 26.13 39.76 -9.76
N GLY A 337 26.22 40.85 -10.53
CA GLY A 337 26.65 40.78 -11.93
C GLY A 337 28.06 40.21 -12.07
N ARG A 338 28.99 40.66 -11.20
CA ARG A 338 30.37 40.17 -11.20
C ARG A 338 30.46 38.72 -10.76
N TRP A 339 29.75 38.37 -9.68
CA TRP A 339 29.73 37.01 -9.17
C TRP A 339 29.15 36.03 -10.20
N ARG A 340 28.10 36.41 -10.92
CA ARG A 340 27.56 35.64 -12.03
C ARG A 340 28.58 35.43 -13.15
N THR A 341 29.23 36.50 -13.61
CA THR A 341 30.26 36.41 -14.66
C THR A 341 31.40 35.49 -14.23
N SER A 342 31.93 35.70 -13.03
CA SER A 342 33.06 34.89 -12.54
C SER A 342 32.67 33.46 -12.19
N ALA A 343 31.42 33.20 -11.81
CA ALA A 343 30.93 31.83 -11.68
C ALA A 343 30.89 31.15 -13.05
N GLY A 344 30.41 31.83 -14.09
CA GLY A 344 30.37 31.27 -15.44
C GLY A 344 31.74 30.94 -16.04
N GLU A 345 32.79 31.66 -15.65
CA GLU A 345 34.18 31.36 -16.07
C GLU A 345 34.77 30.12 -15.40
N VAL A 346 34.19 29.68 -14.29
CA VAL A 346 34.72 28.64 -13.40
C VAL A 346 33.95 27.33 -13.51
N LEU A 347 32.66 27.40 -13.82
CA LEU A 347 31.82 26.21 -13.96
C LEU A 347 32.22 25.38 -15.18
N SER A 348 32.10 24.07 -15.06
CA SER A 348 32.16 23.17 -16.21
C SER A 348 31.06 23.51 -17.23
N ALA A 349 31.29 23.17 -18.50
CA ALA A 349 30.35 23.49 -19.58
C ALA A 349 28.93 22.95 -19.31
N ASP A 350 28.83 21.74 -18.75
CA ASP A 350 27.56 21.11 -18.42
C ASP A 350 26.83 21.90 -17.31
N LYS A 351 27.52 22.23 -16.20
CA LYS A 351 26.93 23.00 -15.10
C LYS A 351 26.63 24.45 -15.46
N LEU A 352 27.42 25.03 -16.36
CA LEU A 352 27.12 26.35 -16.91
C LEU A 352 25.84 26.31 -17.74
N SER A 353 25.67 25.29 -18.60
CA SER A 353 24.44 25.11 -19.38
C SER A 353 23.23 24.89 -18.48
N GLU A 354 23.35 24.04 -17.44
CA GLU A 354 22.29 23.85 -16.44
C GLU A 354 21.95 25.17 -15.73
N PHE A 355 22.97 25.95 -15.33
CA PHE A 355 22.77 27.23 -14.66
C PHE A 355 22.14 28.29 -15.58
N GLU A 356 22.52 28.33 -16.85
CA GLU A 356 21.95 29.25 -17.83
C GLU A 356 20.52 28.92 -18.21
N ALA A 357 20.12 27.64 -18.10
CA ALA A 357 18.74 27.20 -18.30
C ALA A 357 17.78 27.64 -17.18
N LEU A 358 18.30 27.91 -15.97
CA LEU A 358 17.51 28.42 -14.85
C LEU A 358 16.95 29.83 -15.12
N THR A 359 15.79 30.15 -14.54
CA THR A 359 15.25 31.52 -14.57
C THR A 359 16.16 32.50 -13.82
N VAL A 360 16.02 33.80 -14.06
CA VAL A 360 16.86 34.83 -13.42
C VAL A 360 16.79 34.77 -11.88
N ASP A 361 15.60 34.50 -11.33
CA ASP A 361 15.38 34.38 -9.89
C ASP A 361 16.01 33.10 -9.32
N GLU A 362 15.95 31.99 -10.05
CA GLU A 362 16.59 30.73 -9.67
C GLU A 362 18.12 30.83 -9.75
N GLN A 363 18.65 31.48 -10.79
CA GLN A 363 20.07 31.79 -10.90
C GLN A 363 20.56 32.60 -9.70
N GLU A 364 19.79 33.60 -9.27
CA GLU A 364 20.14 34.39 -8.09
C GLU A 364 20.18 33.51 -6.82
N LYS A 365 19.14 32.70 -6.62
CA LYS A 365 19.08 31.75 -5.51
C LYS A 365 20.26 30.79 -5.55
N GLN A 366 20.60 30.25 -6.72
CA GLN A 366 21.69 29.29 -6.93
C GLN A 366 23.05 29.92 -6.61
N LEU A 367 23.27 31.16 -7.06
CA LEU A 367 24.48 31.91 -6.74
C LEU A 367 24.61 32.20 -5.22
N LEU A 368 23.51 32.53 -4.56
CA LEU A 368 23.48 32.70 -3.09
C LEU A 368 23.74 31.38 -2.37
N HIS A 369 23.19 30.28 -2.87
CA HIS A 369 23.43 28.94 -2.35
C HIS A 369 24.92 28.57 -2.45
N TRP A 370 25.52 28.68 -3.64
CA TRP A 370 26.94 28.41 -3.84
C TRP A 370 27.82 29.31 -2.98
N MET A 371 27.52 30.61 -2.90
CA MET A 371 28.25 31.53 -2.03
C MET A 371 28.16 31.12 -0.54
N ARG A 372 26.97 30.70 -0.08
CA ARG A 372 26.79 30.18 1.27
C ARG A 372 27.59 28.89 1.48
N ASP A 373 27.50 27.95 0.56
CA ASP A 373 28.18 26.66 0.66
C ASP A 373 29.71 26.84 0.71
N VAL A 374 30.25 27.69 -0.17
CA VAL A 374 31.66 28.07 -0.20
C VAL A 374 32.13 28.74 1.10
N THR A 375 31.33 29.65 1.68
CA THR A 375 31.68 30.36 2.93
C THR A 375 31.57 29.46 4.16
N MET A 376 30.59 28.58 4.21
CA MET A 376 30.36 27.67 5.34
C MET A 376 31.31 26.45 5.34
N ARG A 377 31.84 26.07 4.17
CA ARG A 377 32.84 24.99 4.02
C ARG A 377 34.28 25.42 4.35
N ASP A 378 34.52 26.68 4.73
CA ASP A 378 35.84 27.18 5.12
C ASP A 378 36.24 26.72 6.55
N PRO A 379 37.23 25.82 6.70
CA PRO A 379 37.68 25.36 8.01
C PRO A 379 38.36 26.45 8.84
N ARG A 380 38.92 27.50 8.21
CA ARG A 380 39.59 28.61 8.91
C ARG A 380 38.60 29.57 9.56
N GLU A 381 37.37 29.60 9.07
CA GLU A 381 36.30 30.42 9.64
C GLU A 381 35.56 29.70 10.78
N ARG A 382 35.76 28.38 10.92
CA ARG A 382 35.34 27.61 12.11
C ARG A 382 36.34 27.90 13.23
N GLY A 383 35.95 28.73 14.19
CA GLY A 383 36.76 28.97 15.39
C GLY A 383 37.15 27.67 16.10
N PRO A 384 38.19 27.70 16.96
CA PRO A 384 38.64 26.50 17.67
C PRO A 384 37.48 25.86 18.46
N GLY A 385 37.23 24.56 18.23
CA GLY A 385 36.21 23.77 18.93
C GLY A 385 34.94 23.41 18.14
N LYS A 386 34.89 23.62 16.83
CA LYS A 386 33.74 23.21 15.98
C LYS A 386 34.00 21.92 15.19
N ARG A 387 32.92 21.17 14.93
CA ARG A 387 32.91 19.79 14.39
C ARG A 387 33.47 19.70 12.96
N PRO A 388 33.95 18.51 12.54
CA PRO A 388 34.62 18.29 11.25
C PRO A 388 33.73 18.50 10.01
N ARG A 389 34.34 18.45 8.82
CA ARG A 389 33.70 18.72 7.51
C ARG A 389 32.76 17.58 7.07
N PHE A 390 31.87 17.84 6.09
CA PHE A 390 30.92 16.86 5.52
C PHE A 390 31.60 15.55 5.06
N ASP A 391 32.77 15.69 4.43
CA ASP A 391 33.64 14.62 3.90
C ASP A 391 34.55 13.99 4.97
N GLN A 392 34.56 14.54 6.19
CA GLN A 392 35.45 14.13 7.29
C GLN A 392 34.68 13.63 8.52
N VAL A 393 33.34 13.60 8.47
CA VAL A 393 32.55 13.00 9.55
C VAL A 393 32.74 11.50 9.50
N SER A 394 33.42 10.93 10.49
CA SER A 394 33.55 9.48 10.56
C SER A 394 32.18 8.85 10.82
N GLN A 395 32.00 7.61 10.34
CA GLN A 395 30.77 6.88 10.57
C GLN A 395 30.46 6.74 12.07
N GLU A 396 31.49 6.51 12.89
CA GLU A 396 31.39 6.47 14.36
C GLU A 396 30.83 7.76 14.96
N GLU A 397 31.14 8.92 14.36
CA GLU A 397 30.66 10.21 14.85
C GLU A 397 29.18 10.45 14.50
N LEU A 398 28.74 9.96 13.33
CA LEU A 398 27.33 9.94 12.94
C LEU A 398 26.53 8.96 13.80
N GLU A 399 27.08 7.80 14.11
CA GLU A 399 26.45 6.81 14.99
C GLU A 399 26.27 7.36 16.41
N ARG A 400 27.29 8.04 16.94
CA ARG A 400 27.18 8.75 18.22
C ARG A 400 26.11 9.84 18.17
N PHE A 401 26.11 10.69 17.14
CA PHE A 401 25.10 11.74 16.97
C PHE A 401 23.68 11.17 16.89
N PHE A 402 23.51 10.09 16.12
CA PHE A 402 22.25 9.38 16.01
C PHE A 402 21.80 8.83 17.35
N ALA A 403 22.68 8.20 18.11
CA ALA A 403 22.35 7.56 19.38
C ALA A 403 22.09 8.55 20.52
N GLU A 404 22.89 9.62 20.61
CA GLU A 404 22.97 10.49 21.79
C GLU A 404 22.30 11.86 21.61
N GLU A 405 22.25 12.38 20.39
CA GLU A 405 21.85 13.79 20.14
C GLU A 405 20.51 13.93 19.41
N LEU A 406 20.05 12.90 18.69
CA LEU A 406 18.73 12.92 18.04
C LEU A 406 17.60 12.47 18.97
N ASP A 407 16.49 13.20 18.92
CA ASP A 407 15.27 12.82 19.62
C ASP A 407 14.65 11.53 19.04
N ALA A 408 13.75 10.90 19.79
CA ALA A 408 13.16 9.62 19.42
C ALA A 408 12.36 9.68 18.10
N THR A 409 11.62 10.79 17.86
CA THR A 409 10.77 10.92 16.66
C THR A 409 11.61 11.13 15.40
N THR A 410 12.70 11.89 15.49
CA THR A 410 13.62 12.07 14.35
C THR A 410 14.37 10.78 14.02
N ARG A 411 14.78 10.00 15.03
CA ARG A 411 15.40 8.69 14.81
C ARG A 411 14.47 7.71 14.11
N GLU A 412 13.20 7.63 14.55
CA GLU A 412 12.20 6.76 13.93
C GLU A 412 11.97 7.13 12.45
N ARG A 413 11.90 8.43 12.13
CA ARG A 413 11.79 8.91 10.75
C ARG A 413 13.00 8.52 9.89
N LEU A 414 14.22 8.65 10.42
CA LEU A 414 15.43 8.25 9.70
C LEU A 414 15.49 6.74 9.46
N LEU A 415 15.11 5.93 10.45
CA LEU A 415 15.09 4.46 10.32
C LEU A 415 14.04 3.96 9.32
N ALA A 416 13.01 4.75 9.03
CA ALA A 416 12.01 4.43 8.02
C ALA A 416 12.49 4.69 6.58
N GLN A 417 13.63 5.36 6.39
CA GLN A 417 14.18 5.66 5.06
C GLN A 417 15.16 4.55 4.59
N PRO A 418 15.33 4.37 3.26
CA PRO A 418 16.41 3.55 2.71
C PRO A 418 17.78 4.00 3.21
N ARG A 419 18.71 3.05 3.38
CA ARG A 419 20.01 3.27 4.04
C ARG A 419 20.79 4.48 3.52
N ASP A 420 20.84 4.65 2.21
CA ASP A 420 21.63 5.74 1.59
C ASP A 420 21.00 7.11 1.85
N ARG A 421 19.66 7.22 1.79
CA ARG A 421 18.89 8.43 2.13
C ARG A 421 19.01 8.73 3.63
N MET A 422 18.91 7.71 4.48
CA MET A 422 19.07 7.84 5.93
C MET A 422 20.44 8.39 6.28
N GLU A 423 21.51 7.88 5.68
CA GLU A 423 22.88 8.34 5.93
C GLU A 423 23.10 9.79 5.46
N GLN A 424 22.62 10.14 4.26
CA GLN A 424 22.67 11.51 3.74
C GLN A 424 21.90 12.49 4.63
N GLN A 425 20.71 12.10 5.07
CA GLN A 425 19.86 12.94 5.91
C GLN A 425 20.41 13.05 7.35
N LEU A 426 21.01 11.99 7.88
CA LEU A 426 21.74 12.00 9.15
C LEU A 426 22.97 12.91 9.08
N LYS A 427 23.76 12.85 8.01
CA LYS A 427 24.88 13.75 7.73
C LYS A 427 24.43 15.20 7.63
N TYR A 428 23.32 15.45 6.94
CA TYR A 428 22.71 16.77 6.84
C TYR A 428 22.27 17.32 8.20
N LEU A 429 21.59 16.51 9.03
CA LEU A 429 21.16 16.89 10.38
C LEU A 429 22.36 17.18 11.30
N TYR A 430 23.39 16.34 11.24
CA TYR A 430 24.64 16.53 11.99
C TYR A 430 25.29 17.88 11.71
N LEU A 431 25.32 18.31 10.43
CA LEU A 431 25.89 19.58 10.02
C LEU A 431 24.95 20.77 10.26
N ARG A 432 23.63 20.55 10.20
CA ARG A 432 22.61 21.57 10.45
C ARG A 432 22.49 21.95 11.92
N GLY A 433 22.83 21.03 12.85
CA GLY A 433 22.86 21.27 14.30
C GLY A 433 23.81 22.39 14.77
N GLU A 434 24.59 23.00 13.87
CA GLU A 434 25.51 24.11 14.18
C GLU A 434 24.85 25.51 14.32
N TRP A 435 23.53 25.65 14.13
CA TRP A 435 22.85 26.95 14.24
C TRP A 435 21.78 27.00 15.33
N PRO A 436 21.76 28.05 16.19
CA PRO A 436 20.58 28.37 16.98
C PRO A 436 19.39 28.55 16.04
N ASN A 437 18.26 27.96 16.39
CA ASN A 437 17.01 27.99 15.63
C ASN A 437 16.58 29.44 15.32
N TYR A 438 16.94 29.96 14.14
CA TYR A 438 16.64 31.34 13.69
C TYR A 438 15.33 31.42 12.87
N GLY A 439 14.62 30.30 12.67
CA GLY A 439 13.40 30.23 11.86
C GLY A 439 12.08 30.34 12.61
N GLU A 440 12.03 30.04 13.92
CA GLU A 440 10.75 30.00 14.67
C GLU A 440 10.48 31.25 15.53
N ASN A 441 11.48 32.10 15.80
CA ASN A 441 11.32 33.21 16.75
C ASN A 441 11.02 34.58 16.14
N PHE A 442 10.79 34.68 14.82
CA PHE A 442 10.45 35.96 14.18
C PHE A 442 8.95 36.21 14.05
N SER A 443 8.09 35.19 14.13
CA SER A 443 6.63 35.35 14.06
C SER A 443 5.97 35.70 15.40
N GLU A 444 6.64 35.50 16.54
CA GLU A 444 6.09 35.84 17.86
C GLU A 444 6.41 37.28 18.33
N ARG A 445 7.42 37.94 17.75
CA ARG A 445 7.82 39.28 18.21
C ARG A 445 6.94 40.43 17.72
N ASP A 446 6.08 40.21 16.73
CA ASP A 446 5.13 41.22 16.24
C ASP A 446 3.75 41.17 16.91
N ARG A 447 3.57 40.35 17.96
CA ARG A 447 2.29 40.26 18.72
C ARG A 447 2.28 40.95 20.09
N LEU A 448 3.38 41.60 20.50
CA LEU A 448 3.39 42.41 21.71
C LEU A 448 3.59 43.88 21.33
N GLY A 449 2.48 44.62 21.35
CA GLY A 449 2.48 46.09 21.29
C GLY A 449 3.34 46.70 22.41
N PRO A 450 3.65 48.00 22.35
CA PRO A 450 4.69 48.59 23.18
C PRO A 450 4.19 48.84 24.61
N PRO A 451 5.00 48.51 25.62
CA PRO A 451 5.08 49.35 26.81
C PRO A 451 6.55 49.67 27.11
N GLY A 452 6.93 50.90 27.46
CA GLY A 452 6.36 51.66 28.56
C GLY A 452 7.38 51.65 29.70
N ARG A 453 7.95 52.83 29.99
CA ARG A 453 8.97 53.09 31.02
C ARG A 453 8.49 52.66 32.43
N GLU A 454 9.40 52.14 33.26
CA GLU A 454 9.84 52.72 34.55
C GLU A 454 10.36 51.69 35.60
N ARG A 455 11.51 52.07 36.21
CA ARG A 455 11.96 51.91 37.62
C ARG A 455 12.49 50.56 38.17
N LEU A 456 13.83 50.55 38.32
CA LEU A 456 14.63 50.51 39.57
C LEU A 456 14.44 49.37 40.61
N GLY A 457 15.43 48.47 40.62
CA GLY A 457 16.22 48.02 41.80
C GLY A 457 15.80 46.72 42.50
N PRO A 458 16.61 46.15 43.44
CA PRO A 458 18.07 46.25 43.66
C PRO A 458 18.79 44.87 43.71
N GLY A 459 20.12 44.89 43.84
CA GLY A 459 21.04 43.74 43.75
C GLY A 459 21.02 42.70 44.89
N PRO A 460 21.93 41.70 44.83
CA PRO A 460 21.79 40.40 45.51
C PRO A 460 22.26 40.39 46.98
N PRO A 461 21.75 39.48 47.83
CA PRO A 461 22.09 39.45 49.25
C PRO A 461 23.38 38.66 49.55
N ARG A 462 24.09 39.11 50.59
CA ARG A 462 25.16 38.39 51.29
C ARG A 462 24.59 37.67 52.53
N ARG A 463 25.00 36.41 52.67
CA ARG A 463 25.53 35.70 53.86
C ARG A 463 24.90 35.98 55.25
N GLY A 464 24.37 34.92 55.86
CA GLY A 464 24.72 34.55 57.24
C GLY A 464 23.61 34.58 58.30
N GLU A 465 23.45 33.40 58.92
CA GLU A 465 22.98 33.10 60.28
C GLU A 465 21.50 32.80 60.62
N PRO A 466 21.30 31.91 61.64
CA PRO A 466 20.12 31.07 61.80
C PRO A 466 19.31 31.43 63.06
N GLY A 467 18.03 31.09 63.10
CA GLY A 467 17.25 31.23 64.32
C GLY A 467 15.83 30.74 64.18
N GLY A 468 15.42 29.83 65.06
CA GLY A 468 14.11 29.19 65.07
C GLY A 468 12.94 30.15 65.31
N PHE A 469 11.72 29.67 65.11
CA PHE A 469 10.76 29.34 66.18
C PHE A 469 9.48 28.81 65.53
N GLY A 470 8.93 27.74 66.11
CA GLY A 470 7.67 27.13 65.71
C GLY A 470 6.42 27.85 66.27
N PRO A 471 5.27 27.16 66.40
CA PRO A 471 3.98 27.50 65.75
C PRO A 471 2.91 28.02 66.76
N PRO A 472 1.62 28.20 66.41
CA PRO A 472 0.66 27.06 66.38
C PRO A 472 -0.57 27.18 65.43
N ARG A 473 -1.33 26.07 65.43
CA ARG A 473 -2.60 25.74 64.78
C ARG A 473 -3.84 26.54 65.26
N ARG A 474 -4.87 26.67 64.39
CA ARG A 474 -6.35 26.50 64.60
C ARG A 474 -7.09 27.28 63.49
N GLY A 475 -8.17 26.84 62.85
CA GLY A 475 -9.06 25.68 62.94
C GLY A 475 -10.06 25.73 61.76
N GLY A 476 -10.71 24.61 61.40
CA GLY A 476 -11.89 24.61 60.52
C GLY A 476 -13.19 24.63 61.35
N PRO A 477 -14.34 24.09 60.86
CA PRO A 477 -14.99 24.07 59.53
C PRO A 477 -16.48 24.58 59.70
N PRO A 478 -17.59 24.16 59.00
CA PRO A 478 -17.84 23.34 57.78
C PRO A 478 -18.96 23.91 56.84
N GLU A 479 -19.54 23.04 55.99
CA GLU A 479 -20.75 23.13 55.10
C GLU A 479 -20.44 23.35 53.59
N ASP A 480 -21.04 22.68 52.60
CA ASP A 480 -21.94 21.51 52.51
C ASP A 480 -22.04 21.05 51.02
N ARG A 481 -21.94 19.73 50.75
CA ARG A 481 -22.54 18.93 49.62
C ARG A 481 -22.18 19.21 48.14
N PRO A 482 -22.60 18.34 47.17
CA PRO A 482 -22.53 16.87 47.05
C PRO A 482 -21.78 16.46 45.73
N GLY A 483 -21.04 15.36 45.64
CA GLY A 483 -21.54 13.99 45.51
C GLY A 483 -21.82 13.58 44.04
N PHE A 484 -20.84 13.03 43.32
CA PHE A 484 -21.07 12.11 42.19
C PHE A 484 -19.99 11.02 42.15
N GLY A 485 -20.46 9.77 42.08
CA GLY A 485 -19.70 8.56 42.30
C GLY A 485 -18.87 8.09 41.11
N ARG A 486 -17.88 7.26 41.43
CA ARG A 486 -17.10 6.46 40.49
C ARG A 486 -17.90 5.22 40.07
N PRO A 487 -17.85 4.80 38.79
CA PRO A 487 -18.33 3.49 38.40
C PRO A 487 -17.34 2.37 38.75
N PRO A 488 -17.83 1.11 38.86
CA PRO A 488 -17.08 -0.02 39.38
C PRO A 488 -16.10 -0.64 38.38
N ARG A 489 -15.01 -1.20 38.91
CA ARG A 489 -14.12 -2.15 38.22
C ARG A 489 -14.91 -3.39 37.84
N ARG A 490 -14.93 -3.72 36.55
CA ARG A 490 -15.47 -4.98 36.04
C ARG A 490 -14.39 -6.06 36.04
N GLU A 491 -14.80 -7.21 36.55
CA GLU A 491 -14.09 -8.47 36.63
C GLU A 491 -13.86 -9.10 35.25
N GLY A 492 -13.00 -10.12 35.24
CA GLY A 492 -12.32 -10.65 34.08
C GLY A 492 -13.21 -11.41 33.08
N GLY A 493 -12.71 -11.42 31.84
CA GLY A 493 -13.11 -12.32 30.77
C GLY A 493 -11.87 -13.06 30.22
N PRO A 494 -12.05 -14.27 29.67
CA PRO A 494 -10.96 -15.20 29.37
C PRO A 494 -10.15 -14.76 28.13
N ARG A 495 -8.84 -15.03 28.18
CA ARG A 495 -7.91 -14.89 27.05
C ARG A 495 -8.26 -15.95 25.99
N PRO A 496 -8.32 -15.60 24.69
CA PRO A 496 -8.42 -16.60 23.64
C PRO A 496 -7.08 -17.33 23.46
N ASP A 497 -7.20 -18.64 23.25
CA ASP A 497 -6.13 -19.59 23.01
C ASP A 497 -5.28 -19.25 21.77
N GLY A 498 -4.03 -19.68 21.81
CA GLY A 498 -3.00 -19.37 20.83
C GLY A 498 -3.25 -19.92 19.41
N PRO A 499 -2.40 -19.52 18.45
CA PRO A 499 -2.55 -19.93 17.05
C PRO A 499 -2.26 -21.43 16.85
N PRO A 500 -2.93 -22.08 15.87
CA PRO A 500 -2.73 -23.50 15.57
C PRO A 500 -1.36 -23.77 14.93
N PRO A 501 -0.84 -25.02 15.05
CA PRO A 501 0.45 -25.41 14.48
C PRO A 501 0.41 -25.46 12.95
N ARG A 502 1.54 -25.10 12.34
CA ARG A 502 1.81 -25.22 10.89
C ARG A 502 1.90 -26.70 10.49
N PRO A 503 1.36 -27.11 9.33
CA PRO A 503 1.60 -28.44 8.77
C PRO A 503 3.00 -28.52 8.16
N ASP A 504 3.63 -29.68 8.34
CA ASP A 504 4.95 -30.06 7.84
C ASP A 504 4.99 -30.08 6.30
N ASP A 505 6.07 -29.53 5.76
CA ASP A 505 6.44 -29.62 4.35
C ASP A 505 7.03 -31.01 4.06
N ASP A 506 6.31 -31.80 3.25
CA ASP A 506 6.84 -32.92 2.47
C ASP A 506 6.23 -32.79 1.07
N PHE A 507 6.98 -32.21 0.13
CA PHE A 507 6.99 -32.51 -1.32
C PHE A 507 8.15 -31.80 -2.03
#